data_AF-A0A8D8QR94-F1
#
_entry.id   AF-A0A8D8QR94-F1
#
_cell.length_a   1.000
_cell.length_b   1.000
_cell.length_c   1.000
_cell.angle_alpha   90.00
_cell.angle_beta   90.00
_cell.angle_gamma   90.00
#
_symmetry.space_group_name_H-M   'P 1'
#
loop_
_entity.id
_entity.type
_entity.pdbx_description
1 polymer ?
#
loop_
_entity_poly.entity_id
_entity_poly.type
_entity_poly.pdbx_seq_one_letter_code
_entity_poly.pdbx_strand_id
1 'polypeptide(L)'
;MAASPGCKKLLNSIEKRFVKMRNVLTPRRKYNMETVSPVRPTVLTSKEVCNVSTTSYSDADEVLNELKLALLSKGITCKVKGYTLRGKMFSDNGKSCKLSFELEVCLIKSSYNKPSGTTDSTESNAGVDKPVPNSGEPGVVSPSFLSPELLRPIVGVRRKRLTGDAWCYKKVCEEILTLTSSREEVCQAKRVKV
;
A
#
# COMPACT_ATOMS: atom_id res chain seq x y z
N MET A 1 24.87 51.22 -21.55
CA MET A 1 25.94 50.20 -21.67
C MET A 1 26.31 49.76 -20.25
N ALA A 2 26.47 48.51 -19.84
CA ALA A 2 26.40 47.19 -20.46
C ALA A 2 26.37 46.10 -19.36
N ALA A 3 25.84 44.92 -19.74
CA ALA A 3 26.09 43.53 -19.30
C ALA A 3 26.09 43.09 -17.81
N SER A 4 25.22 42.11 -17.55
CA SER A 4 25.37 41.06 -16.53
C SER A 4 26.62 40.21 -16.78
N PRO A 5 27.11 39.50 -15.75
CA PRO A 5 27.05 38.05 -15.89
C PRO A 5 26.57 37.34 -14.62
N GLY A 6 25.57 36.48 -14.82
CA GLY A 6 25.14 35.48 -13.86
C GLY A 6 26.28 34.54 -13.46
N CYS A 7 26.42 34.37 -12.14
CA CYS A 7 27.17 33.27 -11.55
C CYS A 7 26.41 31.95 -11.79
N LYS A 8 27.15 31.00 -12.34
CA LYS A 8 26.68 29.81 -13.02
C LYS A 8 26.46 28.68 -12.01
N LYS A 9 25.22 28.16 -11.97
CA LYS A 9 24.82 26.75 -11.86
C LYS A 9 25.94 25.76 -11.44
N LEU A 10 26.10 25.50 -10.14
CA LEU A 10 27.04 24.50 -9.62
C LEU A 10 26.39 23.42 -8.74
N LEU A 11 25.13 23.05 -8.96
CA LEU A 11 24.52 21.90 -8.26
C LEU A 11 23.81 20.90 -9.19
N ASN A 12 24.18 20.86 -10.47
CA ASN A 12 23.56 19.93 -11.43
C ASN A 12 24.29 18.56 -11.57
N SER A 13 25.34 18.30 -10.78
CA SER A 13 26.21 17.11 -10.98
C SER A 13 26.03 16.00 -9.93
N ILE A 14 25.60 16.32 -8.71
CA ILE A 14 25.40 15.32 -7.64
C ILE A 14 24.04 14.62 -7.81
N GLU A 15 22.98 15.38 -8.12
CA GLU A 15 21.64 14.82 -8.39
C GLU A 15 21.68 13.82 -9.56
N LYS A 16 22.45 14.12 -10.62
CA LYS A 16 22.61 13.22 -11.78
C LYS A 16 23.31 11.90 -11.45
N ARG A 17 24.14 11.83 -10.39
CA ARG A 17 24.80 10.58 -9.96
C ARG A 17 23.90 9.72 -9.08
N PHE A 18 23.04 10.32 -8.26
CA PHE A 18 22.00 9.57 -7.53
C PHE A 18 20.93 9.00 -8.48
N VAL A 19 20.74 9.64 -9.64
CA VAL A 19 19.92 9.13 -10.75
C VAL A 19 20.50 7.89 -11.44
N LYS A 20 21.82 7.79 -11.51
CA LYS A 20 22.53 6.67 -12.15
C LYS A 20 22.56 5.43 -11.23
N MET A 21 22.67 5.62 -9.92
CA MET A 21 22.73 4.53 -8.94
C MET A 21 21.36 3.94 -8.58
N ARG A 22 20.26 4.69 -8.72
CA ARG A 22 18.91 4.13 -8.54
C ARG A 22 18.52 3.05 -9.55
N ASN A 23 19.18 2.99 -10.70
CA ASN A 23 18.95 1.91 -11.68
C ASN A 23 19.71 0.61 -11.37
N VAL A 24 20.62 0.63 -10.38
CA VAL A 24 21.41 -0.55 -9.96
C VAL A 24 20.79 -1.21 -8.74
N LEU A 25 19.99 -0.48 -7.94
CA LEU A 25 19.34 -0.98 -6.73
C LEU A 25 17.80 -1.06 -6.83
N THR A 26 17.21 -0.58 -7.92
CA THR A 26 15.85 -0.98 -8.29
C THR A 26 15.93 -1.70 -9.63
N PRO A 27 15.44 -2.94 -9.75
CA PRO A 27 15.29 -3.54 -11.05
C PRO A 27 14.30 -2.69 -11.85
N ARG A 28 14.84 -1.79 -12.67
CA ARG A 28 14.09 -1.00 -13.65
C ARG A 28 13.63 -1.98 -14.71
N ARG A 29 12.43 -2.54 -14.52
CA ARG A 29 11.77 -3.43 -15.47
C ARG A 29 11.59 -2.69 -16.79
N LYS A 30 12.53 -2.91 -17.71
CA LYS A 30 12.38 -2.54 -19.12
C LYS A 30 11.12 -3.26 -19.59
N TYR A 31 10.14 -2.50 -20.06
CA TYR A 31 9.00 -3.05 -20.77
C TYR A 31 9.55 -3.64 -22.08
N ASN A 32 9.89 -4.93 -22.01
CA ASN A 32 10.25 -5.77 -23.14
C ASN A 32 8.99 -6.58 -23.46
N MET A 33 8.50 -6.48 -24.69
CA MET A 33 7.26 -7.07 -25.19
C MET A 33 7.40 -8.59 -25.41
N GLU A 34 8.13 -9.32 -24.55
CA GLU A 34 8.38 -10.75 -24.81
C GLU A 34 8.77 -11.58 -23.59
N THR A 35 8.26 -11.24 -22.39
CA THR A 35 8.24 -12.19 -21.26
C THR A 35 7.06 -11.88 -20.34
N VAL A 36 5.95 -12.62 -20.48
CA VAL A 36 4.76 -12.51 -19.63
C VAL A 36 5.06 -13.16 -18.27
N SER A 37 5.92 -12.53 -17.47
CA SER A 37 5.88 -12.77 -16.02
C SER A 37 4.77 -11.88 -15.45
N PRO A 38 3.75 -12.43 -14.78
CA PRO A 38 2.65 -11.62 -14.26
C PRO A 38 3.22 -10.52 -13.36
N VAL A 39 2.87 -9.27 -13.66
CA VAL A 39 3.11 -8.17 -12.73
C VAL A 39 2.36 -8.55 -11.45
N ARG A 40 3.02 -8.50 -10.29
CA ARG A 40 2.40 -8.77 -8.99
C ARG A 40 2.29 -7.47 -8.19
N PRO A 41 1.33 -7.35 -7.26
CA PRO A 41 1.24 -6.18 -6.39
C PRO A 41 2.46 -6.10 -5.46
N THR A 42 2.83 -4.89 -5.06
CA THR A 42 3.92 -4.67 -4.11
C THR A 42 3.52 -5.24 -2.74
N VAL A 43 4.38 -6.06 -2.12
CA VAL A 43 4.17 -6.53 -0.75
C VAL A 43 4.81 -5.53 0.21
N LEU A 44 4.02 -4.95 1.11
CA LEU A 44 4.43 -3.98 2.10
C LEU A 44 4.78 -4.67 3.42
N THR A 45 5.86 -4.19 4.03
CA THR A 45 6.23 -4.53 5.40
C THR A 45 5.53 -3.62 6.41
N SER A 46 5.54 -3.96 7.70
CA SER A 46 4.85 -3.19 8.76
C SER A 46 5.30 -1.72 8.87
N LYS A 47 6.45 -1.34 8.31
CA LYS A 47 6.95 0.05 8.30
C LYS A 47 6.38 0.89 7.15
N GLU A 48 5.80 0.26 6.14
CA GLU A 48 5.39 0.90 4.87
C GLU A 48 3.86 1.03 4.73
N VAL A 49 3.12 0.72 5.80
CA VAL A 49 1.65 0.75 5.85
C VAL A 49 1.09 2.14 6.15
N CYS A 50 1.92 3.13 6.46
CA CYS A 50 1.45 4.49 6.64
C CYS A 50 0.88 5.04 5.32
N ASN A 51 -0.28 5.67 5.37
CA ASN A 51 -1.07 6.12 4.21
C ASN A 51 -1.67 4.99 3.35
N VAL A 52 -1.67 3.75 3.85
CA VAL A 52 -2.41 2.65 3.24
C VAL A 52 -3.80 2.57 3.86
N SER A 53 -4.80 2.39 3.01
CA SER A 53 -6.15 2.03 3.40
C SER A 53 -6.34 0.54 3.14
N THR A 54 -6.76 -0.22 4.16
CA THR A 54 -7.11 -1.64 4.00
C THR A 54 -8.42 -1.78 3.24
N THR A 55 -8.57 -2.87 2.49
CA THR A 55 -9.79 -3.18 1.75
C THR A 55 -10.28 -4.59 2.07
N SER A 56 -11.58 -4.82 1.96
CA SER A 56 -12.23 -6.14 2.13
C SER A 56 -12.04 -7.09 0.95
N TYR A 57 -11.58 -6.58 -0.19
CA TYR A 57 -11.29 -7.36 -1.38
C TYR A 57 -10.20 -8.41 -1.15
N SER A 58 -10.41 -9.58 -1.74
CA SER A 58 -9.46 -10.69 -1.69
C SER A 58 -8.49 -10.69 -2.87
N ASP A 59 -8.83 -10.02 -3.97
CA ASP A 59 -8.05 -9.99 -5.20
C ASP A 59 -7.60 -8.56 -5.54
N ALA A 60 -6.33 -8.41 -5.92
CA ALA A 60 -5.73 -7.10 -6.20
C ALA A 60 -6.14 -6.51 -7.55
N ASP A 61 -6.44 -7.35 -8.53
CA ASP A 61 -6.90 -6.91 -9.85
C ASP A 61 -8.35 -6.42 -9.77
N GLU A 62 -9.18 -7.05 -8.95
CA GLU A 62 -10.53 -6.56 -8.64
C GLU A 62 -10.48 -5.15 -8.03
N VAL A 63 -9.66 -4.93 -6.99
CA VAL A 63 -9.47 -3.59 -6.40
C VAL A 63 -9.00 -2.57 -7.44
N LEU A 64 -8.03 -2.95 -8.28
CA LEU A 64 -7.49 -2.07 -9.31
C LEU A 64 -8.58 -1.63 -10.30
N ASN A 65 -9.43 -2.56 -10.74
CA ASN A 65 -10.52 -2.27 -11.65
C ASN A 65 -11.59 -1.39 -10.99
N GLU A 66 -11.95 -1.69 -9.75
CA GLU A 66 -12.96 -0.92 -9.02
C GLU A 66 -12.51 0.52 -8.75
N LEU A 67 -11.25 0.71 -8.34
CA LEU A 67 -10.65 2.04 -8.20
C LEU A 67 -10.64 2.80 -9.55
N LYS A 68 -10.29 2.12 -10.65
CA LYS A 68 -10.29 2.73 -11.99
C LYS A 68 -11.69 3.21 -12.37
N LEU A 69 -12.70 2.39 -12.16
CA LEU A 69 -14.10 2.72 -12.43
C LEU A 69 -14.60 3.83 -11.48
N ALA A 70 -14.20 3.85 -10.22
CA ALA A 70 -14.52 4.92 -9.28
C ALA A 70 -13.94 6.27 -9.74
N LEU A 71 -12.67 6.28 -10.16
CA LEU A 71 -12.02 7.48 -10.71
C LEU A 71 -12.74 7.99 -11.97
N LEU A 72 -13.12 7.09 -12.88
CA LEU A 72 -13.87 7.43 -14.09
C LEU A 72 -15.24 8.02 -13.75
N SER A 73 -15.97 7.43 -12.80
CA SER A 73 -17.27 7.94 -12.37
C SER A 73 -17.20 9.34 -11.75
N LYS A 74 -16.03 9.71 -11.20
CA LYS A 74 -15.74 11.06 -10.69
C LYS A 74 -15.22 12.04 -11.73
N GLY A 75 -15.11 11.64 -12.99
CA GLY A 75 -14.52 12.48 -14.04
C GLY A 75 -13.01 12.68 -13.89
N ILE A 76 -12.33 11.85 -13.09
CA ILE A 76 -10.88 11.94 -12.90
C ILE A 76 -10.19 11.09 -13.97
N THR A 77 -9.37 11.74 -14.80
CA THR A 77 -8.58 11.01 -15.80
C THR A 77 -7.50 10.19 -15.11
N CYS A 78 -7.41 8.90 -15.42
CA CYS A 78 -6.40 8.02 -14.84
C CYS A 78 -5.53 7.31 -15.89
N LYS A 79 -4.27 7.05 -15.53
CA LYS A 79 -3.35 6.18 -16.30
C LYS A 79 -2.92 5.01 -15.42
N VAL A 80 -3.06 3.79 -15.93
CA VAL A 80 -2.68 2.57 -15.22
C VAL A 80 -1.24 2.20 -15.57
N LYS A 81 -0.45 1.79 -14.58
CA LYS A 81 0.88 1.22 -14.75
C LYS A 81 1.09 0.10 -13.73
N GLY A 82 0.87 -1.15 -14.16
CA GLY A 82 0.79 -2.28 -13.21
C GLY A 82 -0.34 -2.04 -12.21
N TYR A 83 -0.06 -2.23 -10.92
CA TYR A 83 -1.01 -2.00 -9.82
C TYR A 83 -1.09 -0.54 -9.36
N THR A 84 -0.55 0.42 -10.13
CA THR A 84 -0.62 1.85 -9.80
C THR A 84 -1.53 2.59 -10.77
N LEU A 85 -2.49 3.34 -10.23
CA LEU A 85 -3.36 4.28 -10.93
C LEU A 85 -2.88 5.70 -10.67
N ARG A 86 -2.56 6.44 -11.74
CA ARG A 86 -2.21 7.86 -11.64
C ARG A 86 -3.40 8.73 -12.03
N GLY A 87 -4.04 9.34 -11.04
CA GLY A 87 -5.17 10.25 -11.20
C GLY A 87 -4.73 11.68 -11.49
N LYS A 88 -5.45 12.35 -12.38
CA LYS A 88 -5.30 13.77 -12.69
C LYS A 88 -6.66 14.44 -12.77
N MET A 89 -6.80 15.55 -12.06
CA MET A 89 -7.97 16.40 -12.08
C MET A 89 -7.54 17.77 -12.60
N PHE A 90 -8.21 18.23 -13.66
CA PHE A 90 -7.98 19.53 -14.26
C PHE A 90 -8.98 20.54 -13.70
N SER A 91 -8.59 21.81 -13.69
CA SER A 91 -9.50 22.91 -13.35
C SER A 91 -10.52 23.12 -14.49
N ASP A 92 -11.63 23.82 -14.21
CA ASP A 92 -12.75 23.99 -15.15
C ASP A 92 -12.37 24.61 -16.51
N ASN A 93 -11.27 25.36 -16.54
CA ASN A 93 -10.70 25.97 -17.74
C ASN A 93 -9.76 25.03 -18.52
N GLY A 94 -9.59 23.77 -18.11
CA GLY A 94 -8.85 22.70 -18.78
C GLY A 94 -7.32 22.89 -18.88
N LYS A 95 -6.83 24.09 -18.57
CA LYS A 95 -5.44 24.52 -18.84
C LYS A 95 -4.44 24.10 -17.76
N SER A 96 -4.88 23.91 -16.51
CA SER A 96 -4.00 23.55 -15.39
C SER A 96 -4.50 22.33 -14.63
N CYS A 97 -3.56 21.45 -14.26
CA CYS A 97 -3.82 20.28 -13.43
C CYS A 97 -3.96 20.74 -11.96
N LYS A 98 -5.19 20.80 -11.46
CA LYS A 98 -5.51 21.22 -10.08
C LYS A 98 -4.98 20.23 -9.04
N LEU A 99 -5.03 18.93 -9.36
CA LEU A 99 -4.59 17.87 -8.46
C LEU A 99 -4.04 16.69 -9.26
N SER A 100 -2.94 16.10 -8.79
CA SER A 100 -2.49 14.79 -9.27
C SER A 100 -2.01 13.90 -8.13
N PHE A 101 -2.29 12.61 -8.25
CA PHE A 101 -2.03 11.62 -7.21
C PHE A 101 -1.83 10.22 -7.80
N GLU A 102 -1.32 9.32 -6.97
CA GLU A 102 -1.17 7.89 -7.25
C GLU A 102 -1.91 7.07 -6.19
N LEU A 103 -2.64 6.06 -6.66
CA LEU A 103 -3.22 4.99 -5.86
C LEU A 103 -2.54 3.69 -6.28
N GLU A 104 -1.87 3.01 -5.37
CA GLU A 104 -1.19 1.75 -5.63
C GLU A 104 -1.83 0.63 -4.84
N VAL A 105 -2.25 -0.44 -5.52
CA VAL A 105 -2.72 -1.66 -4.88
C VAL A 105 -1.52 -2.48 -4.42
N CYS A 106 -1.52 -2.82 -3.14
CA CYS A 106 -0.44 -3.50 -2.46
C CYS A 106 -0.99 -4.66 -1.63
N LEU A 107 -0.10 -5.57 -1.26
CA LEU A 107 -0.36 -6.64 -0.29
C LEU A 107 0.29 -6.27 1.04
N ILE A 108 -0.45 -6.33 2.14
CA ILE A 108 0.05 -6.08 3.49
C ILE A 108 0.30 -7.43 4.14
N LYS A 109 1.55 -7.68 4.53
CA LYS A 109 1.86 -8.88 5.32
C LYS A 109 1.33 -8.68 6.73
N SER A 110 0.37 -9.52 7.13
CA SER A 110 -0.01 -9.62 8.54
C SER A 110 1.18 -10.21 9.30
N SER A 111 1.88 -9.37 10.08
CA SER A 111 2.83 -9.89 11.06
C SER A 111 2.00 -10.44 12.23
N TYR A 112 1.80 -11.76 12.28
CA TYR A 112 1.26 -12.42 13.46
C TYR A 112 2.08 -11.97 14.65
N ASN A 113 1.48 -11.17 15.54
CA ASN A 113 1.95 -11.18 16.91
C ASN A 113 1.67 -12.59 17.40
N LYS A 114 2.73 -13.38 17.60
CA LYS A 114 2.66 -14.57 18.44
C LYS A 114 1.88 -14.15 19.69
N PRO A 115 0.80 -14.83 20.10
CA PRO A 115 0.17 -14.50 21.37
C PRO A 115 1.25 -14.58 22.44
N SER A 116 1.72 -13.43 22.90
CA SER A 116 2.51 -13.31 24.11
C SER A 116 1.55 -13.75 25.20
N GLY A 117 1.77 -14.95 25.73
CA GLY A 117 1.07 -15.42 26.90
C GLY A 117 1.11 -14.35 27.98
N THR A 118 -0.08 -13.95 28.40
CA THR A 118 -0.48 -13.77 29.79
C THR A 118 0.64 -13.41 30.77
N THR A 119 0.61 -12.16 31.23
CA THR A 119 0.69 -11.86 32.67
C THR A 119 -0.28 -10.72 32.94
N ASP A 120 -1.50 -11.09 33.32
CA ASP A 120 -2.41 -10.16 33.97
C ASP A 120 -2.17 -10.17 35.49
N SER A 121 -2.33 -8.99 36.09
CA SER A 121 -2.66 -8.69 37.49
C SER A 121 -1.78 -9.16 38.69
N THR A 122 -1.22 -8.13 39.36
CA THR A 122 -1.43 -7.78 40.78
C THR A 122 -0.51 -8.31 41.90
N GLU A 123 -0.24 -7.36 42.82
CA GLU A 123 0.54 -7.30 44.06
C GLU A 123 0.51 -8.50 45.04
N SER A 124 1.64 -8.68 45.73
CA SER A 124 1.82 -8.75 47.21
C SER A 124 2.67 -9.93 47.76
N ASN A 125 3.73 -9.52 48.46
CA ASN A 125 4.49 -10.09 49.59
C ASN A 125 4.66 -11.61 49.86
N ALA A 126 5.94 -11.94 50.12
CA ALA A 126 6.52 -12.79 51.18
C ALA A 126 6.29 -14.32 51.21
N GLY A 127 7.40 -15.06 51.03
CA GLY A 127 7.87 -16.07 51.99
C GLY A 127 7.49 -17.55 51.77
N VAL A 128 8.55 -18.37 51.67
CA VAL A 128 8.69 -19.77 52.15
C VAL A 128 8.34 -20.93 51.17
N ASP A 129 9.43 -21.64 50.85
CA ASP A 129 9.66 -23.06 50.52
C ASP A 129 9.06 -23.80 49.29
N LYS A 130 10.01 -24.54 48.66
CA LYS A 130 9.96 -25.54 47.57
C LYS A 130 8.87 -26.63 47.75
N PRO A 131 8.42 -27.36 46.70
CA PRO A 131 9.29 -28.15 45.82
C PRO A 131 8.93 -28.24 44.32
N VAL A 132 9.93 -28.66 43.54
CA VAL A 132 9.89 -28.98 42.11
C VAL A 132 8.93 -30.13 41.82
N PRO A 133 8.12 -30.04 40.75
CA PRO A 133 7.69 -31.23 40.03
C PRO A 133 8.10 -31.21 38.55
N ASN A 134 8.65 -32.34 38.14
CA ASN A 134 8.62 -32.97 36.83
C ASN A 134 8.96 -32.18 35.56
N SER A 135 10.05 -32.65 34.95
CA SER A 135 10.37 -32.56 33.53
C SER A 135 9.21 -33.06 32.65
N GLY A 136 8.32 -32.16 32.27
CA GLY A 136 7.52 -32.24 31.05
C GLY A 136 8.12 -31.27 30.05
N GLU A 137 8.72 -31.79 28.99
CA GLU A 137 9.22 -30.97 27.89
C GLU A 137 8.12 -30.04 27.36
N PRO A 138 8.39 -28.74 27.13
CA PRO A 138 7.48 -27.93 26.34
C PRO A 138 7.56 -28.46 24.91
N GLY A 139 6.60 -29.32 24.55
CA GLY A 139 6.39 -29.80 23.20
C GLY A 139 6.48 -28.61 22.25
N VAL A 140 7.55 -28.61 21.45
CA VAL A 140 7.76 -27.66 20.37
C VAL A 140 6.66 -27.97 19.36
N VAL A 141 5.51 -27.33 19.51
CA VAL A 141 4.44 -27.43 18.51
C VAL A 141 5.04 -26.92 17.22
N SER A 142 5.34 -27.86 16.33
CA SER A 142 5.87 -27.55 15.01
C SER A 142 4.90 -26.58 14.33
N PRO A 143 5.38 -25.52 13.67
CA PRO A 143 4.53 -24.51 13.05
C PRO A 143 3.67 -25.05 11.88
N SER A 144 3.74 -26.35 11.60
CA SER A 144 3.00 -27.08 10.58
C SER A 144 1.51 -27.26 10.85
N PHE A 145 1.01 -26.95 12.06
CA PHE A 145 -0.43 -27.03 12.38
C PHE A 145 -1.18 -25.69 12.34
N LEU A 146 -0.52 -24.58 12.02
CA LEU A 146 -1.23 -23.33 11.74
C LEU A 146 -1.83 -23.38 10.34
N SER A 147 -3.16 -23.39 10.25
CA SER A 147 -3.89 -23.38 8.97
C SER A 147 -3.34 -22.29 8.03
N PRO A 148 -2.94 -22.63 6.78
CA PRO A 148 -2.44 -21.68 5.78
C PRO A 148 -3.39 -20.50 5.50
N GLU A 149 -4.67 -20.67 5.82
CA GLU A 149 -5.73 -19.66 5.75
C GLU A 149 -5.43 -18.41 6.56
N LEU A 150 -4.75 -18.52 7.71
CA LEU A 150 -4.48 -17.36 8.54
C LEU A 150 -3.41 -16.45 7.93
N LEU A 151 -2.50 -16.99 7.10
CA LEU A 151 -1.33 -16.34 6.47
C LEU A 151 -1.61 -15.54 5.20
N ARG A 152 -2.88 -15.37 4.83
CA ARG A 152 -3.25 -14.65 3.62
C ARG A 152 -2.93 -13.15 3.76
N PRO A 153 -2.14 -12.57 2.83
CA PRO A 153 -1.84 -11.14 2.86
C PRO A 153 -3.12 -10.33 2.58
N ILE A 154 -3.28 -9.21 3.28
CA ILE A 154 -4.45 -8.33 3.13
C ILE A 154 -4.21 -7.40 1.95
N VAL A 155 -5.20 -7.19 1.09
CA VAL A 155 -5.10 -6.21 0.01
C VAL A 155 -5.29 -4.80 0.60
N GLY A 156 -4.42 -3.87 0.20
CA GLY A 156 -4.46 -2.48 0.64
C GLY A 156 -4.20 -1.51 -0.51
N VAL A 157 -4.60 -0.26 -0.31
CA VAL A 157 -4.43 0.83 -1.28
C VAL A 157 -3.52 1.89 -0.66
N ARG A 158 -2.30 2.00 -1.16
CA ARG A 158 -1.35 3.04 -0.80
C ARG A 158 -1.67 4.32 -1.55
N ARG A 159 -1.83 5.42 -0.82
CA ARG A 159 -2.20 6.73 -1.37
C ARG A 159 -1.00 7.66 -1.38
N LYS A 160 -0.74 8.32 -2.51
CA LYS A 160 0.36 9.29 -2.63
C LYS A 160 -0.08 10.54 -3.40
N ARG A 161 0.01 11.70 -2.74
CA ARG A 161 -0.17 13.01 -3.40
C ARG A 161 1.07 13.35 -4.23
N LEU A 162 0.88 13.83 -5.46
CA LEU A 162 1.96 14.33 -6.30
C LEU A 162 1.97 15.85 -6.34
N THR A 163 0.84 16.46 -6.70
CA THR A 163 0.67 17.92 -6.81
C THR A 163 -0.72 18.33 -6.36
N GLY A 164 -0.89 19.60 -5.98
CA GLY A 164 -2.17 20.19 -5.57
C GLY A 164 -2.39 20.22 -4.06
N ASP A 165 -3.51 20.79 -3.64
CA ASP A 165 -3.82 21.07 -2.23
C ASP A 165 -4.06 19.81 -1.41
N ALA A 166 -3.56 19.81 -0.17
CA ALA A 166 -3.63 18.65 0.72
C ALA A 166 -5.09 18.31 1.08
N TRP A 167 -5.91 19.34 1.29
CA TRP A 167 -7.31 19.17 1.64
C TRP A 167 -8.12 18.60 0.48
N CYS A 168 -7.94 19.13 -0.73
CA CYS A 168 -8.58 18.62 -1.94
C CYS A 168 -8.18 17.16 -2.21
N TYR A 169 -6.88 16.83 -2.08
CA TYR A 169 -6.39 15.46 -2.16
C TYR A 169 -7.07 14.53 -1.16
N LYS A 170 -7.12 14.92 0.12
CA LYS A 170 -7.74 14.09 1.17
C LYS A 170 -9.19 13.79 0.84
N LYS A 171 -9.96 14.80 0.42
CA LYS A 171 -11.38 14.66 0.09
C LYS A 171 -11.62 13.76 -1.12
N VAL A 172 -10.85 13.96 -2.20
CA VAL A 172 -10.95 13.11 -3.39
C VAL A 172 -10.60 11.66 -3.06
N CYS A 173 -9.52 11.40 -2.32
CA CYS A 173 -9.14 10.04 -1.97
C CYS A 173 -10.14 9.35 -1.03
N GLU A 174 -10.68 10.08 -0.03
CA GLU A 174 -11.75 9.59 0.84
C GLU A 174 -12.95 9.14 0.01
N GLU A 175 -13.40 9.99 -0.90
CA GLU A 175 -14.57 9.71 -1.73
C GLU A 175 -14.37 8.54 -2.71
N ILE A 176 -13.20 8.45 -3.33
CA ILE A 176 -12.87 7.32 -4.24
C ILE A 176 -12.83 5.99 -3.47
N LEU A 177 -12.26 5.98 -2.26
CA LEU A 177 -12.24 4.77 -1.44
C LEU A 177 -13.65 4.37 -1.01
N THR A 178 -14.48 5.34 -0.59
CA THR A 178 -15.89 5.07 -0.25
C THR A 178 -16.65 4.49 -1.43
N LEU A 179 -16.54 5.07 -2.63
CA LEU A 179 -17.19 4.55 -3.84
C LEU A 179 -16.75 3.11 -4.19
N THR A 180 -15.49 2.80 -3.94
CA THR A 180 -14.92 1.48 -4.19
C THR A 180 -15.46 0.45 -3.20
N SER A 181 -15.56 0.81 -1.91
CA SER A 181 -16.13 -0.05 -0.88
C SER A 181 -17.64 -0.25 -1.06
N SER A 182 -18.40 0.79 -1.41
CA SER A 182 -19.85 0.69 -1.63
C SER A 182 -20.23 -0.17 -2.84
N ARG A 183 -19.33 -0.32 -3.83
CA ARG A 183 -19.62 -1.14 -5.02
C ARG A 183 -19.37 -2.63 -4.80
N GLU A 184 -18.64 -2.98 -3.74
CA GLU A 184 -18.41 -4.37 -3.32
C GLU A 184 -19.72 -5.08 -2.96
N GLU A 185 -20.62 -4.39 -2.26
CA GLU A 185 -21.93 -4.94 -1.85
C GLU A 185 -22.84 -5.27 -3.05
N VAL A 186 -22.77 -4.45 -4.10
CA VAL A 186 -23.58 -4.62 -5.32
C VAL A 186 -23.06 -5.78 -6.19
N CYS A 187 -21.75 -6.02 -6.19
CA CYS A 187 -21.13 -7.10 -6.95
C CYS A 187 -21.31 -8.47 -6.27
N GLN A 188 -21.27 -8.54 -4.95
CA GLN A 188 -21.57 -9.78 -4.22
C GLN A 188 -23.03 -10.22 -4.41
N ALA A 189 -23.98 -9.28 -4.45
CA ALA A 189 -25.39 -9.58 -4.72
C ALA A 189 -25.66 -10.13 -6.13
N LYS A 190 -24.79 -9.86 -7.11
CA LYS A 190 -24.92 -10.36 -8.49
C LYS A 190 -24.31 -11.76 -8.70
N ARG A 191 -23.44 -12.21 -7.78
CA ARG A 191 -22.76 -13.51 -7.87
C ARG A 191 -23.55 -14.68 -7.25
N VAL A 192 -24.66 -14.40 -6.55
CA VAL A 192 -25.50 -15.40 -5.86
C VAL A 192 -26.78 -15.75 -6.64
N LYS A 193 -26.96 -15.25 -7.87
CA LYS A 193 -28.09 -15.63 -8.73
C LYS A 193 -27.61 -16.45 -9.92
N VAL A 194 -27.40 -17.74 -9.70
CA VAL A 194 -27.56 -18.82 -10.70
C VAL A 194 -28.28 -19.97 -10.03
#